data_AF-A0A355BJB8-F1
#
_entry.id   AF-A0A355BJB8-F1
#
_cell.length_a   1.000
_cell.length_b   1.000
_cell.length_c   1.000
_cell.angle_alpha   90.00
_cell.angle_beta   90.00
_cell.angle_gamma   90.00
#
_symmetry.space_group_name_H-M   'P 1'
#
loop_
_entity.id
_entity.type
_entity.pdbx_description
1 polymer ?
#
loop_
_entity_poly.entity_id
_entity_poly.type
_entity_poly.pdbx_seq_one_letter_code
_entity_poly.pdbx_strand_id
1 'polypeptide(L)' 'GQDLPGRPDLADLVEQVLQVPGLRRLRLSSIEPNEVGEKLMRLMQQYPNFCRHLHIPLQAGQDR' A
#
# COMPACT_ATOMS: atom_id res chain seq x y z
N GLY A 1 0.30 13.11 -3.32
CA GLY A 1 0.57 12.71 -1.93
C GLY A 1 1.76 13.46 -1.38
N GLN A 2 2.94 13.30 -1.97
CA GLN A 2 4.18 13.93 -1.53
C GLN A 2 4.19 15.47 -1.63
N ASP A 3 3.28 16.03 -2.42
CA ASP A 3 2.98 17.44 -2.60
C ASP A 3 2.05 18.02 -1.52
N LEU A 4 1.44 17.18 -0.68
CA LEU A 4 0.59 17.62 0.43
C LEU A 4 1.44 18.05 1.63
N PRO A 5 0.96 19.01 2.45
CA PRO A 5 1.56 19.32 3.74
C PRO A 5 1.71 18.05 4.60
N GLY A 6 2.90 17.85 5.19
CA GLY A 6 3.20 16.64 5.97
C GLY A 6 3.67 15.44 5.13
N ARG A 7 3.65 15.52 3.80
CA ARG A 7 4.17 14.52 2.85
C ARG A 7 3.69 13.07 3.13
N PRO A 8 2.38 12.85 3.27
CA PRO A 8 1.85 11.51 3.51
C PRO A 8 2.17 10.57 2.33
N ASP A 9 2.42 9.31 2.66
CA ASP A 9 2.70 8.25 1.71
C ASP A 9 1.48 7.34 1.46
N LEU A 10 1.65 6.34 0.60
CA LEU A 10 0.58 5.39 0.28
C LEU A 10 0.10 4.61 1.52
N ALA A 11 1.02 4.26 2.43
CA ALA A 11 0.68 3.48 3.61
C ALA A 11 -0.17 4.31 4.60
N ASP A 12 0.04 5.62 4.69
CA ASP A 12 -0.83 6.54 5.45
C ASP A 12 -2.28 6.51 4.93
N LEU A 13 -2.45 6.56 3.61
CA LEU A 13 -3.79 6.48 3.00
C LEU A 13 -4.44 5.12 3.25
N VAL A 14 -3.68 4.03 3.07
CA VAL A 14 -4.16 2.66 3.30
C VAL A 14 -4.62 2.48 4.75
N GLU A 15 -3.86 2.98 5.71
CA GLU A 15 -4.22 2.92 7.14
C GLU A 15 -5.54 3.61 7.45
N GLN A 16 -5.80 4.78 6.84
CA GLN A 16 -7.07 5.49 7.01
C GLN A 16 -8.23 4.73 6.38
N VAL A 17 -8.04 4.20 5.17
CA VAL A 17 -9.07 3.43 4.47
C VAL A 17 -9.44 2.16 5.25
N LEU A 18 -8.46 1.46 5.82
CA LEU A 18 -8.68 0.23 6.59
C LEU A 18 -9.57 0.43 7.82
N GLN A 19 -9.68 1.66 8.33
CA GLN A 19 -10.51 2.03 9.49
C GLN A 19 -11.94 2.42 9.13
N VAL A 20 -12.29 2.50 7.83
CA VAL A 20 -13.64 2.86 7.39
C VAL A 20 -14.66 1.80 7.86
N PRO A 21 -15.68 2.18 8.66
CA PRO A 21 -16.68 1.24 9.13
C PRO A 21 -17.39 0.51 7.99
N GLY A 22 -17.50 -0.81 8.09
CA GLY A 22 -18.13 -1.64 7.06
C GLY A 22 -17.23 -2.01 5.88
N LEU A 23 -15.97 -1.55 5.82
CA LEU A 23 -15.02 -1.99 4.80
C LEU A 23 -14.64 -3.46 5.00
N ARG A 24 -15.20 -4.33 4.16
CA ARG A 24 -14.96 -5.78 4.24
C ARG A 24 -13.56 -6.20 3.80
N ARG A 25 -13.02 -5.55 2.77
CA ARG A 25 -11.75 -5.97 2.15
C ARG A 25 -11.11 -4.84 1.36
N LEU A 26 -9.82 -4.61 1.57
CA LEU A 26 -8.96 -3.73 0.78
C LEU A 26 -7.92 -4.58 0.04
N ARG A 27 -7.78 -4.37 -1.27
CA ARG A 27 -6.74 -4.98 -2.10
C ARG A 27 -6.03 -3.88 -2.88
N LEU A 28 -4.71 -3.86 -2.80
CA LEU A 28 -3.90 -3.04 -3.69
C LEU A 28 -3.70 -3.81 -4.99
N SER A 29 -3.95 -3.12 -6.11
CA SER A 29 -3.65 -3.63 -7.44
C SER A 29 -2.21 -3.24 -7.79
N SER A 30 -1.98 -2.50 -8.88
CA SER A 30 -0.65 -2.06 -9.30
C SER A 30 -0.05 -1.08 -8.30
N ILE A 31 1.06 -1.47 -7.67
CA ILE A 31 1.91 -0.60 -6.84
C ILE A 31 3.36 -0.78 -7.26
N GLU A 32 4.15 0.28 -7.15
CA GLU A 32 5.57 0.22 -7.47
C GLU A 32 6.35 -0.51 -6.36
N PRO A 33 7.44 -1.24 -6.69
CA PRO A 33 8.24 -1.95 -5.68
C PRO A 33 8.73 -1.05 -4.54
N ASN A 34 9.00 0.22 -4.81
CA ASN A 34 9.47 1.20 -3.82
C ASN A 34 8.37 1.66 -2.84
N GLU A 35 7.09 1.45 -3.15
CA GLU A 35 5.96 1.75 -2.26
C GLU A 35 5.74 0.62 -1.23
N VAL A 36 6.40 -0.52 -1.42
CA VAL A 36 6.36 -1.69 -0.54
C VAL A 36 7.32 -1.51 0.63
N GLY A 37 6.97 -0.60 1.53
CA GLY A 37 7.75 -0.31 2.74
C GLY A 37 7.32 -1.12 3.97
N GLU A 38 8.11 -1.01 5.05
CA GLU A 38 7.80 -1.65 6.34
C GLU A 38 6.42 -1.27 6.89
N LYS A 39 6.01 0.00 6.72
CA LYS A 39 4.70 0.47 7.20
C LYS A 39 3.57 -0.30 6.53
N LEU A 40 3.62 -0.47 5.21
CA LEU A 40 2.64 -1.23 4.46
C LEU A 40 2.59 -2.70 4.91
N MET A 41 3.77 -3.30 5.14
CA MET A 41 3.89 -4.68 5.64
C MET A 41 3.30 -4.85 7.05
N ARG A 42 3.46 -3.87 7.93
CA ARG A 42 2.83 -3.87 9.26
C ARG A 42 1.31 -3.80 9.13
N LEU A 43 0.78 -2.94 8.26
CA LEU A 43 -0.66 -2.85 8.01
C LEU A 43 -1.23 -4.18 7.49
N MET A 44 -0.54 -4.86 6.57
CA MET A 44 -0.95 -6.19 6.07
C MET A 44 -0.99 -7.26 7.16
N GLN A 45 -0.14 -7.13 8.19
CA GLN A 45 -0.12 -8.05 9.32
C GLN A 45 -1.23 -7.74 10.33
N GLN A 46 -1.43 -6.46 10.63
CA GLN A 46 -2.34 -5.96 11.66
C GLN A 46 -3.81 -6.02 11.22
N TYR A 47 -4.11 -5.70 9.97
CA TYR A 47 -5.49 -5.55 9.49
C TYR A 47 -5.94 -6.77 8.68
N PRO A 48 -6.86 -7.61 9.21
CA PRO A 48 -7.32 -8.81 8.51
C PRO A 48 -8.13 -8.50 7.25
N ASN A 49 -8.71 -7.31 7.15
CA ASN A 49 -9.39 -6.81 5.96
C ASN A 49 -8.42 -6.30 4.89
N PHE A 50 -7.11 -6.26 5.14
CA PHE A 50 -6.10 -5.99 4.11
C PHE A 50 -5.62 -7.30 3.46
N CYS A 51 -5.74 -7.41 2.13
CA CYS A 51 -5.26 -8.57 1.39
C CYS A 51 -3.75 -8.77 1.53
N ARG A 52 -3.35 -10.00 1.89
CA ARG A 52 -1.95 -10.47 1.86
C ARG A 52 -1.50 -10.85 0.44
N HIS A 53 -1.84 -10.00 -0.54
CA HIS A 53 -1.47 -10.16 -1.94
C HIS A 53 -1.17 -8.78 -2.51
N LEU A 54 0.04 -8.62 -3.06
CA LEU A 54 0.50 -7.40 -3.71
C LEU A 54 0.71 -7.69 -5.19
N HIS A 55 0.12 -6.86 -6.05
CA HIS A 55 0.33 -6.94 -7.48
C HIS A 55 1.41 -5.93 -7.88
N ILE A 56 2.66 -6.38 -7.85
CA ILE A 56 3.85 -5.58 -8.14
C ILE A 56 4.30 -5.90 -9.57
N PRO A 57 4.19 -4.95 -10.53
CA PRO A 57 4.76 -5.15 -11.85
C PRO A 57 6.28 -5.05 -11.74
N LEU A 58 6.96 -6.19 -11.84
CA LEU A 58 8.41 -6.21 -12.02
C LEU A 58 8.69 -5.86 -13.48
N GLN A 59 8.98 -4.59 -13.76
CA GLN A 59 9.45 -4.20 -15.08
C GLN A 59 10.75 -4.96 -15.37
N ALA A 60 10.83 -5.62 -16.53
CA ALA A 60 12.08 -6.23 -16.98
C ALA A 60 13.10 -5.10 -17.20
N GLY A 61 14.17 -5.11 -16.40
CA GLY A 61 15.25 -4.15 -16.57
C GLY A 61 15.85 -4.25 -17.97
N GLN A 62 15.75 -3.18 -18.75
CA GLN A 62 16.87 -2.81 -19.61
C GLN A 62 17.80 -1.98 -18.74
N ASP A 63 18.80 -2.66 -18.17
CA ASP A 63 20.01 -1.99 -17.68
C ASP A 63 20.72 -1.42 -18.90
N ARG A 64 20.90 -0.10 -18.93
CA ARG A 64 21.82 0.57 -19.84
C ARG A 64 22.96 1.17 -19.05
#